data_AF-A0A3E0NDE9-F1
#
_entry.id   AF-A0A3E0NDE9-F1
#
_cell.length_a   1.000
_cell.length_b   1.000
_cell.length_c   1.000
_cell.angle_alpha   90.00
_cell.angle_beta   90.00
_cell.angle_gamma   90.00
#
_symmetry.space_group_name_H-M   'P 1'
#
loop_
_entity.id
_entity.type
_entity.pdbx_description
1 polymer ?
#
loop_
_entity_poly.entity_id
_entity_poly.type
_entity_poly.pdbx_seq_one_letter_code
_entity_poly.pdbx_strand_id
1 'polypeptide(L)'
;MDAQDRSTLRFVAEDPALARSALETAGVPYEMADVLLADISSRNGAFRHICERLAGEHLAIDYAYASCAQFGGHGRSSAVIKVNDLAKAQRVLGETRAKNGRSKPIPRRPLRAR
;
A
#
# COMPACT_ATOMS: atom_id res chain seq x y z
N MET A 1 22.38 31.41 -2.65
CA MET A 1 21.29 30.82 -3.47
C MET A 1 20.56 29.87 -2.55
N ASP A 2 19.57 30.43 -1.88
CA ASP A 2 19.14 30.04 -0.54
C ASP A 2 17.79 29.31 -0.59
N ALA A 3 17.76 28.10 -0.01
CA ALA A 3 16.61 27.34 0.47
C ALA A 3 15.35 27.28 -0.43
N GLN A 4 15.49 26.73 -1.64
CA GLN A 4 14.35 26.51 -2.56
C GLN A 4 13.78 25.08 -2.56
N ASP A 5 14.17 24.23 -1.61
CA ASP A 5 13.57 22.89 -1.49
C ASP A 5 12.47 22.89 -0.42
N ARG A 6 11.23 23.14 -0.87
CA ARG A 6 10.05 23.04 0.02
C ARG A 6 9.76 21.56 0.25
N SER A 7 10.22 21.01 1.37
CA SER A 7 9.89 19.64 1.78
C SER A 7 8.37 19.49 1.97
N THR A 8 7.77 18.55 1.24
CA THR A 8 6.34 18.22 1.40
C THR A 8 6.17 17.14 2.45
N LEU A 9 5.49 17.45 3.55
CA LEU A 9 5.08 16.45 4.54
C LEU A 9 3.79 15.78 4.06
N ARG A 10 3.82 14.45 3.93
CA ARG A 10 2.62 13.63 3.67
C ARG A 10 2.35 12.77 4.88
N PHE A 11 1.12 12.81 5.37
CA PHE A 11 0.68 12.00 6.49
C PHE A 11 -0.77 11.56 6.27
N VAL A 12 -1.18 10.53 6.99
CA VAL A 12 -2.57 10.06 7.03
C VAL A 12 -3.07 10.28 8.45
N ALA A 13 -4.12 11.07 8.60
CA ALA A 13 -4.79 11.28 9.87
C ALA A 13 -5.93 10.27 10.06
N GLU A 14 -6.23 9.95 11.32
CA GLU A 14 -7.41 9.15 11.68
C GLU A 14 -8.70 9.90 11.35
N ASP A 15 -8.77 11.18 11.72
CA ASP A 15 -9.85 12.10 11.34
C ASP A 15 -9.33 13.18 10.39
N PRO A 16 -9.60 13.08 9.08
CA PRO A 16 -9.16 14.06 8.10
C PRO A 16 -9.86 15.42 8.26
N ALA A 17 -11.08 15.46 8.81
CA ALA A 17 -11.82 16.71 9.00
C ALA A 17 -11.23 17.53 10.16
N LEU A 18 -10.90 16.86 11.27
CA LEU A 18 -10.20 17.49 12.38
C LEU A 18 -8.81 17.98 11.96
N ALA A 19 -8.05 17.14 11.24
CA ALA A 19 -6.72 17.51 10.75
C ALA A 19 -6.77 18.73 9.82
N ARG A 20 -7.79 18.80 8.94
CA ARG A 20 -8.03 19.94 8.07
C ARG A 20 -8.26 21.22 8.88
N SER A 21 -9.17 21.18 9.84
CA SER A 21 -9.47 22.35 10.70
C SER A 21 -8.23 22.84 11.45
N ALA A 22 -7.40 21.91 11.95
CA ALA A 22 -6.15 22.25 12.61
C ALA A 22 -5.14 22.90 11.66
N LEU A 23 -4.99 22.40 10.43
CA LEU A 23 -4.10 22.99 9.41
C LEU A 23 -4.58 24.36 8.94
N GLU A 24 -5.89 24.53 8.76
CA GLU A 24 -6.50 25.83 8.41
C GLU A 24 -6.28 26.86 9.52
N THR A 25 -6.48 26.47 10.78
CA THR A 25 -6.24 27.32 11.95
C THR A 25 -4.76 27.72 12.06
N ALA A 26 -3.86 26.80 11.73
CA ALA A 26 -2.42 27.05 11.72
C ALA A 26 -1.95 27.87 10.49
N GLY A 27 -2.82 28.14 9.51
CA GLY A 27 -2.48 28.86 8.29
C GLY A 27 -1.49 28.11 7.38
N VAL A 28 -1.42 26.78 7.49
CA VAL A 28 -0.48 25.95 6.74
C VAL A 28 -1.11 25.55 5.39
N PRO A 29 -0.47 25.80 4.25
CA PRO A 29 -0.98 25.34 2.96
C PRO A 29 -0.92 23.81 2.88
N TYR A 30 -2.01 23.18 2.46
CA TYR A 30 -2.13 21.72 2.36
C TYR A 30 -2.87 21.30 1.10
N GLU A 31 -2.66 20.04 0.70
CA GLU A 31 -3.37 19.38 -0.39
C GLU A 31 -3.96 18.06 0.13
N MET A 32 -5.21 17.78 -0.23
CA MET A 32 -5.88 16.53 0.12
C MET A 32 -5.78 15.54 -1.03
N ALA A 33 -5.41 14.30 -0.72
CA ALA A 33 -5.33 13.24 -1.71
C ALA A 33 -5.95 11.96 -1.17
N ASP A 34 -6.83 11.36 -1.98
CA ASP A 34 -7.38 10.05 -1.68
C ASP A 34 -6.35 8.96 -1.95
N VAL A 35 -6.13 8.12 -0.95
CA VAL A 35 -5.13 7.05 -0.94
C VAL A 35 -5.78 5.74 -0.49
N LEU A 36 -5.16 4.62 -0.86
CA LEU A 36 -5.61 3.30 -0.45
C LEU A 36 -4.74 2.77 0.70
N LEU A 37 -5.38 2.35 1.78
CA LEU A 37 -4.73 1.57 2.83
C LEU A 37 -4.88 0.07 2.51
N ALA A 38 -3.76 -0.62 2.32
CA ALA A 38 -3.70 -2.04 2.03
C ALA A 38 -2.96 -2.78 3.15
N ASP A 39 -3.58 -3.85 3.68
CA ASP A 39 -2.92 -4.76 4.61
C ASP A 39 -1.96 -5.71 3.88
N ILE A 40 -0.74 -5.78 4.41
CA ILE A 40 0.35 -6.60 3.90
C ILE A 40 0.66 -7.69 4.92
N SER A 41 0.69 -8.94 4.44
CA SER A 41 1.21 -10.06 5.22
C SER A 41 2.69 -9.84 5.52
N SER A 42 3.15 -10.13 6.74
CA SER A 42 4.57 -10.04 7.16
C SER A 42 5.50 -11.09 6.53
N ARG A 43 5.13 -11.63 5.36
CA ARG A 43 5.97 -12.56 4.60
C ARG A 43 6.78 -11.81 3.56
N ASN A 44 8.03 -12.25 3.39
CA ASN A 44 8.90 -11.74 2.32
C ASN A 44 8.19 -11.85 0.97
N GLY A 45 8.18 -10.75 0.21
CA GLY A 45 7.52 -10.69 -1.10
C GLY A 45 6.00 -10.48 -1.07
N ALA A 46 5.37 -10.27 0.10
CA ALA A 46 3.95 -9.93 0.15
C ALA A 46 3.64 -8.60 -0.58
N PHE A 47 4.50 -7.58 -0.41
CA PHE A 47 4.35 -6.31 -1.14
C PHE A 47 4.54 -6.47 -2.66
N ARG A 48 5.50 -7.30 -3.08
CA ARG A 48 5.70 -7.65 -4.51
C ARG A 48 4.39 -8.15 -5.13
N HIS A 49 3.66 -9.01 -4.42
CA HIS A 49 2.42 -9.57 -4.94
C HIS A 49 1.31 -8.53 -5.11
N ILE A 50 1.27 -7.50 -4.25
CA ILE A 50 0.38 -6.35 -4.42
C ILE A 50 0.77 -5.55 -5.67
N CYS A 51 2.06 -5.24 -5.83
CA CYS A 51 2.57 -4.51 -6.98
C CYS A 51 2.32 -5.25 -8.31
N GLU A 52 2.55 -6.56 -8.37
CA GLU A 52 2.28 -7.37 -9.57
C GLU A 52 0.83 -7.30 -10.01
N ARG A 53 -0.10 -7.29 -9.05
CA ARG A 53 -1.53 -7.24 -9.35
C ARG A 53 -1.98 -5.87 -9.82
N LEU A 54 -1.47 -4.82 -9.20
CA LEU A 54 -1.70 -3.45 -9.67
C LEU A 54 -1.15 -3.28 -11.09
N ALA A 55 0.06 -3.80 -11.35
CA ALA A 55 0.67 -3.77 -12.67
C ALA A 55 -0.12 -4.58 -13.72
N GLY A 56 -0.65 -5.75 -13.36
CA GLY A 56 -1.46 -6.59 -14.25
C GLY A 56 -2.75 -5.92 -14.73
N GLU A 57 -3.26 -4.96 -13.97
CA GLU A 57 -4.45 -4.16 -14.31
C GLU A 57 -4.08 -2.76 -14.83
N HIS A 58 -2.80 -2.56 -15.19
CA HIS A 58 -2.25 -1.30 -15.68
C HIS A 58 -2.48 -0.11 -14.73
N LEU A 59 -2.47 -0.35 -13.42
CA LEU A 59 -2.58 0.68 -12.39
C LEU A 59 -1.19 1.21 -12.03
N ALA A 60 -0.96 2.49 -12.34
CA ALA A 60 0.25 3.20 -11.93
C ALA A 60 0.21 3.56 -10.44
N ILE A 61 1.36 3.41 -9.76
CA ILE A 61 1.56 3.81 -8.36
C ILE A 61 2.34 5.12 -8.37
N ASP A 62 1.75 6.19 -7.85
CA ASP A 62 2.40 7.51 -7.78
C ASP A 62 3.37 7.59 -6.60
N TYR A 63 2.90 7.14 -5.44
CA TYR A 63 3.72 7.01 -4.24
C TYR A 63 3.14 5.94 -3.33
N ALA A 64 4.00 5.30 -2.55
CA ALA A 64 3.62 4.32 -1.56
C ALA A 64 4.47 4.45 -0.30
N TYR A 65 3.82 4.37 0.85
CA TYR A 65 4.44 4.31 2.16
C TYR A 65 4.08 3.00 2.81
N ALA A 66 5.09 2.21 3.19
CA ALA A 66 4.87 0.96 3.91
C ALA A 66 5.29 1.13 5.36
N SER A 67 4.42 0.71 6.28
CA SER A 67 4.74 0.57 7.69
C SER A 67 4.80 -0.91 8.05
N CYS A 68 5.95 -1.33 8.53
CA CYS A 68 6.14 -2.66 9.10
C CYS A 68 6.00 -2.53 10.62
N ALA A 69 4.80 -2.73 11.16
CA ALA A 69 4.63 -2.77 12.60
C ALA A 69 5.19 -4.09 13.14
N GLN A 70 6.35 -4.03 13.80
CA GLN A 70 6.93 -5.14 14.55
C GLN A 70 6.77 -4.89 16.05
N PHE A 71 5.53 -4.85 16.52
CA PHE A 71 5.25 -4.80 17.96
C PHE A 71 4.30 -5.94 18.33
N GLY A 72 4.83 -6.97 19.00
CA GLY A 72 4.07 -8.05 19.62
C GLY A 72 3.46 -9.09 18.68
N GLY A 73 4.27 -10.07 18.24
CA GLY A 73 3.83 -11.43 17.83
C GLY A 73 3.00 -11.60 16.55
N HIS A 74 2.19 -10.61 16.16
CA HIS A 74 1.35 -10.63 14.96
C HIS A 74 1.66 -9.40 14.11
N GLY A 75 2.80 -9.44 13.40
CA GLY A 75 3.25 -8.38 12.52
C GLY A 75 2.24 -8.12 11.40
N ARG A 76 1.33 -7.16 11.63
CA ARG A 76 0.47 -6.57 10.61
C ARG A 76 1.28 -5.45 9.96
N SER A 77 1.68 -5.68 8.72
CA SER A 77 2.29 -4.62 7.93
C SER A 77 1.17 -3.95 7.13
N SER A 78 1.19 -2.63 7.00
CA SER A 78 0.18 -1.92 6.22
C SER A 78 0.90 -0.96 5.28
N ALA A 79 0.39 -0.78 4.07
CA ALA A 79 0.89 0.23 3.15
C ALA A 79 -0.21 1.19 2.74
N VAL A 80 0.16 2.45 2.68
CA VAL A 80 -0.61 3.53 2.06
C VAL A 80 -0.11 3.67 0.64
N ILE A 81 -0.98 3.53 -0.35
CA ILE A 81 -0.63 3.54 -1.77
C ILE A 81 -1.52 4.55 -2.47
N LYS A 82 -0.92 5.52 -3.17
CA LYS A 82 -1.62 6.36 -4.13
C LYS A 82 -1.54 5.72 -5.51
N VAL A 83 -2.71 5.56 -6.11
CA VAL A 83 -2.87 5.01 -7.44
C VAL A 83 -3.70 5.97 -8.29
N ASN A 84 -3.53 5.85 -9.61
CA ASN A 84 -4.28 6.63 -10.59
C ASN A 84 -5.80 6.33 -10.51
N ASP A 85 -6.20 5.06 -10.33
CA ASP A 85 -7.61 4.65 -10.22
C ASP A 85 -7.87 3.86 -8.93
N LEU A 86 -8.50 4.53 -7.97
CA LEU A 86 -8.83 3.96 -6.67
C LEU A 86 -9.94 2.90 -6.74
N ALA A 87 -10.91 3.08 -7.63
CA ALA A 87 -12.06 2.16 -7.73
C ALA A 87 -11.61 0.79 -8.28
N LYS A 88 -10.74 0.79 -9.28
CA LYS A 88 -10.12 -0.45 -9.80
C LYS A 88 -9.21 -1.07 -8.76
N ALA A 89 -8.35 -0.28 -8.11
CA ALA A 89 -7.44 -0.81 -7.09
C ALA A 89 -8.18 -1.46 -5.90
N GLN A 90 -9.29 -0.87 -5.46
CA GLN A 90 -10.15 -1.45 -4.42
C GLN A 90 -10.75 -2.79 -4.85
N ARG A 91 -11.21 -2.92 -6.10
CA ARG A 91 -11.76 -4.19 -6.63
C ARG A 91 -10.69 -5.27 -6.67
N VAL A 92 -9.54 -4.95 -7.25
CA VAL A 92 -8.40 -5.86 -7.34
C VAL A 92 -7.99 -6.29 -5.94
N LEU A 93 -7.74 -5.37 -5.02
CA LEU A 93 -7.25 -5.73 -3.69
C LEU A 93 -8.32 -6.39 -2.81
N GLY A 94 -9.59 -6.02 -2.96
CA GLY A 94 -10.74 -6.57 -2.23
C GLY A 94 -11.09 -8.03 -2.56
N GLU A 95 -10.90 -8.46 -3.82
CA GLU A 95 -11.17 -9.85 -4.25
C GLU A 95 -10.32 -10.91 -3.52
N THR A 96 -9.23 -10.49 -2.88
CA THR A 96 -8.23 -11.39 -2.26
C THR A 96 -8.74 -12.05 -0.98
N ARG A 97 -9.70 -11.47 -0.26
CA ARG A 97 -10.22 -12.09 0.98
C ARG A 97 -10.85 -13.46 0.69
N ALA A 98 -11.29 -13.72 -0.54
CA ALA A 98 -11.96 -14.96 -0.93
C ALA A 98 -11.04 -16.07 -1.49
N LYS A 99 -9.78 -15.79 -1.87
CA LYS A 99 -8.98 -16.72 -2.70
C LYS A 99 -7.74 -17.34 -2.04
N ASN A 100 -7.42 -16.99 -0.79
CA ASN A 100 -6.24 -17.51 -0.06
C ASN A 100 -6.34 -18.98 0.42
N GLY A 101 -7.21 -19.81 -0.17
CA GLY A 101 -7.43 -21.20 0.24
C GLY A 101 -6.74 -22.29 -0.60
N ARG A 102 -6.01 -21.98 -1.68
CA ARG A 102 -5.43 -23.03 -2.54
C ARG A 102 -4.03 -22.67 -3.07
N SER A 103 -3.01 -23.05 -2.29
CA SER A 103 -1.67 -23.25 -2.83
C SER A 103 -1.72 -24.39 -3.85
N LYS A 104 -1.52 -24.08 -5.14
CA LYS A 104 -1.29 -25.10 -6.17
C LYS A 104 0.07 -25.75 -5.87
N PRO A 105 0.17 -27.09 -5.76
CA PRO A 105 1.45 -27.74 -5.53
C PRO A 105 2.38 -27.48 -6.72
N ILE A 106 3.59 -27.02 -6.42
CA ILE A 106 4.68 -26.83 -7.39
C ILE A 106 5.02 -28.21 -7.98
N PRO A 107 4.94 -28.41 -9.32
CA PRO A 107 5.31 -29.69 -9.91
C PRO A 107 6.83 -29.88 -9.77
N ARG A 108 7.23 -30.86 -8.95
CA ARG A 108 8.63 -31.27 -8.83
C ARG A 108 9.06 -31.96 -10.12
N ARG A 109 10.09 -31.42 -10.77
CA ARG A 109 10.74 -32.02 -11.95
C ARG A 109 11.26 -33.42 -11.59
N PRO A 110 10.93 -34.49 -12.31
CA PRO A 110 11.47 -35.80 -12.03
C PRO A 110 12.98 -35.81 -12.33
N LEU A 111 13.77 -36.17 -11.33
CA LEU A 111 15.19 -36.50 -11.52
C LEU A 111 15.24 -37.78 -12.36
N ARG A 112 15.80 -37.68 -13.56
CA ARG A 112 16.04 -38.85 -14.42
C ARG A 112 16.92 -39.84 -13.66
N ALA A 113 16.39 -41.05 -13.42
CA ALA A 113 17.19 -42.19 -13.01
C ALA A 113 18.19 -42.52 -14.14
N ARG A 114 19.45 -42.72 -13.79
CA ARG A 114 20.46 -43.39 -14.62
C ARG A 114 20.52 -44.84 -14.20
#